data_AF-A0A645HZS8-F1
#
_entry.id   AF-A0A645HZS8-F1
#
_cell.length_a   1.000
_cell.length_b   1.000
_cell.length_c   1.000
_cell.angle_alpha   90.00
_cell.angle_beta   90.00
_cell.angle_gamma   90.00
#
_symmetry.space_group_name_H-M   'P 1'
#
loop_
_entity.id
_entity.type
_entity.pdbx_description
1 polymer ?
#
loop_
_entity_poly.entity_id
_entity_poly.type
_entity_poly.pdbx_seq_one_letter_code
_entity_poly.pdbx_strand_id
1 'polypeptide(L)'
;MKSCIPKAKLIGADVMRVTGSSLMFRHEPHGPQIGALTKQFKEAIKIAEDYEIKLAVENHIDYTADEIMQLLENVDSPNFGVNFDTGNFLRLLDDPVRGMEILAPYVLAVHLKDLQVNIKEAKPTDWFFFSGVPVGQGLVDNQSLANILNKQNFTGFLAVEIDHPHADWKGREEEAVAQSVAGMKKIVGSLE
;
A
#
# COMPACT_ATOMS: atom_id res chain seq x y z
N MET A 1 6.88 11.77 -11.28
CA MET A 1 7.73 11.11 -10.26
C MET A 1 9.06 11.82 -10.06
N LYS A 2 10.01 11.79 -11.01
CA LYS A 2 11.40 12.30 -10.80
C LYS A 2 11.49 13.73 -10.25
N SER A 3 10.67 14.65 -10.76
CA SER A 3 10.61 16.05 -10.30
C SER A 3 10.02 16.24 -8.89
N CYS A 4 9.43 15.21 -8.29
CA CYS A 4 8.91 15.24 -6.92
C CYS A 4 9.98 14.84 -5.89
N ILE A 5 11.03 14.13 -6.28
CA ILE A 5 12.09 13.64 -5.38
C ILE A 5 12.74 14.80 -4.59
N PRO A 6 13.20 15.90 -5.24
CA PRO A 6 13.78 17.03 -4.51
C PRO A 6 12.77 17.69 -3.55
N LYS A 7 11.49 17.65 -3.90
CA LYS A 7 10.41 18.23 -3.09
C LYS A 7 10.13 17.37 -1.85
N ALA A 8 10.21 16.05 -1.97
CA ALA A 8 10.09 15.14 -0.83
C ALA A 8 11.16 15.44 0.23
N LYS A 9 12.42 15.64 -0.20
CA LYS A 9 13.49 16.06 0.70
C LYS A 9 13.21 17.43 1.33
N LEU A 10 12.72 18.39 0.53
CA LEU A 10 12.42 19.74 1.01
C LEU A 10 11.35 19.76 2.12
N ILE A 11 10.37 18.85 2.08
CA ILE A 11 9.33 18.74 3.11
C ILE A 11 9.72 17.81 4.28
N GLY A 12 10.95 17.28 4.28
CA GLY A 12 11.49 16.43 5.35
C GLY A 12 11.00 14.98 5.31
N ALA A 13 10.55 14.48 4.16
CA ALA A 13 10.20 13.08 4.01
C ALA A 13 11.43 12.22 3.75
N ASP A 14 11.50 11.03 4.36
CA ASP A 14 12.54 10.02 4.08
C ASP A 14 12.10 9.01 3.00
N VAL A 15 10.79 8.85 2.83
CA VAL A 15 10.17 7.89 1.91
C VAL A 15 9.17 8.62 1.03
N MET A 16 9.25 8.40 -0.30
CA MET A 16 8.26 8.88 -1.26
C MET A 16 7.48 7.70 -1.82
N ARG A 17 6.19 7.60 -1.48
CA ARG A 17 5.26 6.62 -2.06
C ARG A 17 5.04 6.92 -3.55
N VAL A 18 5.05 5.87 -4.36
CA VAL A 18 4.86 5.91 -5.82
C VAL A 18 3.92 4.78 -6.26
N THR A 19 3.15 4.98 -7.32
CA THR A 19 2.36 3.90 -7.94
C THR A 19 3.07 3.42 -9.19
N GLY A 20 3.08 2.11 -9.42
CA GLY A 20 3.60 1.52 -10.65
C GLY A 20 2.68 1.84 -11.83
N SER A 21 1.40 1.46 -11.75
CA SER A 21 0.45 1.60 -12.85
C SER A 21 -0.83 2.32 -12.40
N SER A 22 -1.95 1.98 -13.01
CA SER A 22 -3.26 2.51 -12.69
C SER A 22 -4.29 1.40 -12.74
N LEU A 23 -5.35 1.54 -11.95
CA LEU A 23 -6.58 0.75 -12.07
C LEU A 23 -7.05 0.64 -13.53
N MET A 24 -6.84 1.66 -14.34
CA MET A 24 -7.24 1.69 -15.75
C MET A 24 -6.46 0.67 -16.62
N PHE A 25 -5.28 0.23 -16.19
CA PHE A 25 -4.39 -0.65 -16.96
C PHE A 25 -4.18 -2.03 -16.31
N ARG A 26 -4.90 -2.35 -15.22
CA ARG A 26 -4.77 -3.62 -14.47
C ARG A 26 -5.16 -4.89 -15.23
N HIS A 27 -5.73 -4.73 -16.44
CA HIS A 27 -6.12 -5.84 -17.30
C HIS A 27 -5.29 -5.90 -18.59
N GLU A 28 -4.40 -4.92 -18.80
CA GLU A 28 -3.40 -4.96 -19.87
C GLU A 28 -2.29 -5.97 -19.51
N PRO A 29 -1.51 -6.48 -20.47
CA PRO A 29 -0.44 -7.43 -20.16
C PRO A 29 0.58 -6.87 -19.15
N HIS A 30 0.77 -7.54 -18.01
CA HIS A 30 1.63 -7.05 -16.93
C HIS A 30 3.13 -7.14 -17.25
N GLY A 31 3.59 -8.17 -17.97
CA GLY A 31 5.01 -8.35 -18.30
C GLY A 31 5.65 -7.12 -18.98
N PRO A 32 5.07 -6.58 -20.07
CA PRO A 32 5.53 -5.34 -20.68
C PRO A 32 5.50 -4.13 -19.74
N GLN A 33 4.48 -4.03 -18.88
CA GLN A 33 4.39 -2.95 -17.89
C GLN A 33 5.52 -3.04 -16.86
N ILE A 34 5.73 -4.20 -16.24
CA ILE A 34 6.80 -4.45 -15.26
C ILE A 34 8.17 -4.16 -15.88
N GLY A 35 8.40 -4.56 -17.14
CA GLY A 35 9.64 -4.27 -17.86
C GLY A 35 9.86 -2.77 -18.10
N ALA A 36 8.81 -2.02 -18.41
CA ALA A 36 8.88 -0.57 -18.55
C ALA A 36 9.11 0.13 -17.20
N LEU A 37 8.39 -0.30 -16.15
CA LEU A 37 8.51 0.23 -14.79
C LEU A 37 9.89 -0.01 -14.21
N THR A 38 10.47 -1.18 -14.42
CA THR A 38 11.84 -1.51 -14.02
C THR A 38 12.83 -0.45 -14.52
N LYS A 39 12.76 -0.09 -15.82
CA LYS A 39 13.64 0.94 -16.41
C LYS A 39 13.40 2.31 -15.77
N GLN A 40 12.14 2.70 -15.60
CA GLN A 40 11.77 3.99 -15.03
C GLN A 40 12.19 4.13 -13.56
N PHE A 41 12.00 3.09 -12.75
CA PHE A 41 12.40 3.09 -11.35
C PHE A 41 13.92 3.07 -11.20
N LYS A 42 14.66 2.30 -12.00
CA LYS A 42 16.15 2.36 -11.99
C LYS A 42 16.69 3.77 -12.26
N GLU A 43 16.07 4.50 -13.18
CA GLU A 43 16.46 5.89 -13.44
C GLU A 43 16.05 6.83 -12.30
N ALA A 44 14.90 6.59 -11.67
CA ALA A 44 14.41 7.41 -10.57
C ALA A 44 15.21 7.20 -9.28
N ILE A 45 15.65 5.97 -9.01
CA ILE A 45 16.46 5.59 -7.85
C ILE A 45 17.80 6.32 -7.86
N LYS A 46 18.46 6.45 -9.01
CA LYS A 46 19.70 7.24 -9.13
C LYS A 46 19.52 8.68 -8.66
N ILE A 47 18.36 9.27 -8.97
CA ILE A 47 18.04 10.62 -8.50
C ILE A 47 17.67 10.58 -7.01
N ALA A 48 16.92 9.57 -6.56
CA ALA A 48 16.50 9.45 -5.17
C ALA A 48 17.69 9.30 -4.21
N GLU A 49 18.75 8.59 -4.62
CA GLU A 49 20.02 8.46 -3.91
C GLU A 49 20.68 9.82 -3.62
N ASP A 50 20.74 10.73 -4.61
CA ASP A 50 21.32 12.07 -4.44
C ASP A 50 20.59 12.94 -3.39
N TYR A 51 19.32 12.63 -3.12
CA TYR A 51 18.48 13.35 -2.15
C TYR A 51 18.23 12.55 -0.86
N GLU A 52 18.84 11.37 -0.72
CA GLU A 52 18.62 10.44 0.39
C GLU A 52 17.14 10.07 0.58
N ILE A 53 16.41 9.93 -0.52
CA ILE A 53 15.00 9.53 -0.53
C ILE A 53 14.89 8.06 -0.90
N LYS A 54 14.10 7.29 -0.15
CA LYS A 54 13.68 5.96 -0.57
C LYS A 54 12.38 6.05 -1.36
N LEU A 55 12.25 5.25 -2.42
CA LEU A 55 11.02 5.14 -3.21
C LEU A 55 10.26 3.89 -2.78
N ALA A 56 8.99 4.04 -2.45
CA ALA A 56 8.14 2.94 -1.99
C ALA A 56 7.00 2.72 -3.00
N VAL A 57 7.08 1.66 -3.81
CA VAL A 57 6.00 1.30 -4.75
C VAL A 57 4.82 0.75 -3.96
N GLU A 58 3.63 1.28 -4.18
CA GLU A 58 2.44 0.76 -3.54
C GLU A 58 1.96 -0.51 -4.24
N ASN A 59 1.60 -1.54 -3.45
CA ASN A 59 0.78 -2.66 -3.93
C ASN A 59 -0.65 -2.16 -4.18
N HIS A 60 -0.80 -1.38 -5.25
CA HIS A 60 -2.08 -0.82 -5.65
C HIS A 60 -2.96 -1.94 -6.25
N ILE A 61 -4.14 -1.59 -6.76
CA ILE A 61 -5.08 -2.53 -7.40
C ILE A 61 -4.70 -2.87 -8.86
N ASP A 62 -3.41 -3.03 -9.12
CA ASP A 62 -2.82 -3.29 -10.42
C ASP A 62 -1.96 -4.57 -10.48
N TYR A 63 -1.17 -4.89 -9.44
CA TYR A 63 -0.25 -6.03 -9.44
C TYR A 63 -0.42 -6.95 -8.23
N THR A 64 -0.18 -8.25 -8.42
CA THR A 64 -0.16 -9.22 -7.32
C THR A 64 1.10 -9.08 -6.47
N ALA A 65 1.14 -9.72 -5.30
CA ALA A 65 2.35 -9.72 -4.45
C ALA A 65 3.58 -10.28 -5.18
N ASP A 66 3.41 -11.35 -5.97
CA ASP A 66 4.48 -11.98 -6.74
C ASP A 66 5.03 -11.03 -7.84
N GLU A 67 4.16 -10.23 -8.47
CA GLU A 67 4.55 -9.25 -9.49
C GLU A 67 5.26 -8.03 -8.90
N ILE A 68 4.82 -7.56 -7.72
CA ILE A 68 5.54 -6.53 -6.97
C ILE A 68 6.92 -7.05 -6.56
N MET A 69 7.02 -8.30 -6.11
CA MET A 69 8.31 -8.93 -5.77
C MET A 69 9.22 -9.00 -6.99
N GLN A 70 8.69 -9.41 -8.16
CA GLN A 70 9.45 -9.39 -9.41
C GLN A 70 9.98 -7.99 -9.75
N LEU A 71 9.18 -6.94 -9.52
CA LEU A 71 9.62 -5.57 -9.76
C LEU A 71 10.75 -5.14 -8.80
N LEU A 72 10.66 -5.53 -7.52
CA LEU A 72 11.72 -5.27 -6.53
C LEU A 72 13.03 -5.95 -6.93
N GLU A 73 12.99 -7.23 -7.28
CA GLU A 73 14.15 -8.00 -7.76
C GLU A 73 14.73 -7.41 -9.05
N ASN A 74 13.88 -6.95 -9.97
CA ASN A 74 14.33 -6.35 -11.22
C ASN A 74 15.05 -5.01 -10.98
N VAL A 75 14.56 -4.18 -10.06
CA VAL A 75 15.15 -2.87 -9.73
C VAL A 75 16.42 -3.04 -8.91
N ASP A 76 16.43 -3.96 -7.95
CA ASP A 76 17.58 -4.36 -7.12
C ASP A 76 18.32 -3.16 -6.49
N SER A 77 17.64 -2.46 -5.58
CA SER A 77 18.22 -1.31 -4.86
C SER A 77 17.74 -1.25 -3.41
N PRO A 78 18.62 -0.96 -2.44
CA PRO A 78 18.22 -0.75 -1.05
C PRO A 78 17.37 0.52 -0.83
N ASN A 79 17.31 1.40 -1.84
CA ASN A 79 16.50 2.62 -1.82
C ASN A 79 15.14 2.42 -2.49
N PHE A 80 14.81 1.20 -2.92
CA PHE A 80 13.52 0.83 -3.48
C PHE A 80 12.84 -0.23 -2.61
N GLY A 81 11.59 0.01 -2.27
CA GLY A 81 10.80 -0.91 -1.45
C GLY A 81 9.31 -0.72 -1.67
N VAL A 82 8.49 -1.12 -0.70
CA VAL A 82 7.04 -1.18 -0.81
C VAL A 82 6.37 -0.20 0.14
N ASN A 83 5.35 0.51 -0.36
CA ASN A 83 4.32 1.12 0.49
C ASN A 83 3.18 0.10 0.61
N PHE A 84 3.12 -0.64 1.71
CA PHE A 84 2.15 -1.72 1.83
C PHE A 84 0.77 -1.14 2.21
N ASP A 85 -0.16 -1.09 1.26
CA ASP A 85 -1.57 -0.85 1.53
C ASP A 85 -2.22 -2.18 1.90
N THR A 86 -2.70 -2.27 3.14
CA THR A 86 -3.24 -3.51 3.71
C THR A 86 -4.56 -3.95 3.07
N GLY A 87 -5.29 -3.04 2.41
CA GLY A 87 -6.58 -3.33 1.79
C GLY A 87 -6.50 -3.68 0.30
N ASN A 88 -5.51 -3.20 -0.43
CA ASN A 88 -5.54 -3.26 -1.90
C ASN A 88 -5.51 -4.68 -2.48
N PHE A 89 -4.79 -5.63 -1.86
CA PHE A 89 -4.77 -7.02 -2.33
C PHE A 89 -6.15 -7.67 -2.30
N LEU A 90 -7.00 -7.31 -1.33
CA LEU A 90 -8.37 -7.83 -1.27
C LEU A 90 -9.19 -7.46 -2.52
N ARG A 91 -8.92 -6.28 -3.13
CA ARG A 91 -9.58 -5.85 -4.38
C ARG A 91 -9.05 -6.56 -5.63
N LEU A 92 -7.93 -7.25 -5.52
CA LEU A 92 -7.42 -8.19 -6.53
C LEU A 92 -7.83 -9.64 -6.25
N LEU A 93 -8.59 -9.88 -5.16
CA LEU A 93 -8.87 -11.22 -4.62
C LEU A 93 -7.58 -11.99 -4.28
N ASP A 94 -6.50 -11.27 -3.97
CA ASP A 94 -5.26 -11.81 -3.42
C ASP A 94 -5.31 -11.71 -1.88
N ASP A 95 -4.53 -12.56 -1.20
CA ASP A 95 -4.51 -12.63 0.26
C ASP A 95 -3.52 -11.59 0.84
N PRO A 96 -4.00 -10.59 1.60
CA PRO A 96 -3.13 -9.60 2.21
C PRO A 96 -2.07 -10.19 3.13
N VAL A 97 -2.37 -11.28 3.85
CA VAL A 97 -1.43 -11.92 4.79
C VAL A 97 -0.30 -12.57 4.04
N ARG A 98 -0.62 -13.40 3.03
CA ARG A 98 0.39 -13.97 2.12
C ARG A 98 1.22 -12.88 1.44
N GLY A 99 0.57 -11.80 0.99
CA GLY A 99 1.26 -10.67 0.38
C GLY A 99 2.27 -10.02 1.33
N MET A 100 1.92 -9.86 2.60
CA MET A 100 2.83 -9.34 3.62
C MET A 100 3.97 -10.31 3.93
N GLU A 101 3.73 -11.62 4.00
CA GLU A 101 4.79 -12.61 4.20
C GLU A 101 5.88 -12.54 3.12
N ILE A 102 5.50 -12.25 1.87
CA ILE A 102 6.42 -12.08 0.74
C ILE A 102 7.15 -10.74 0.82
N LEU A 103 6.41 -9.65 1.07
CA LEU A 103 6.90 -8.29 0.85
C LEU A 103 7.46 -7.61 2.11
N ALA A 104 7.19 -8.12 3.32
CA ALA A 104 7.57 -7.50 4.59
C ALA A 104 9.05 -7.05 4.68
N PRO A 105 10.04 -7.81 4.17
CA PRO A 105 11.44 -7.37 4.20
C PRO A 105 11.72 -6.07 3.42
N TYR A 106 10.83 -5.70 2.50
CA TYR A 106 10.96 -4.55 1.61
C TYR A 106 10.02 -3.40 1.98
N VAL A 107 9.20 -3.53 3.03
CA VAL A 107 8.23 -2.50 3.41
C VAL A 107 8.95 -1.28 3.99
N LEU A 108 8.66 -0.11 3.43
CA LEU A 108 9.22 1.18 3.83
C LEU A 108 8.16 2.08 4.51
N ALA A 109 6.90 1.91 4.13
CA ALA A 109 5.75 2.62 4.67
C ALA A 109 4.51 1.74 4.55
N VAL A 110 3.47 2.03 5.33
CA VAL A 110 2.22 1.28 5.31
C VAL A 110 1.06 2.25 5.21
N HIS A 111 0.14 1.96 4.30
CA HIS A 111 -1.21 2.49 4.37
C HIS A 111 -2.09 1.46 5.06
N LEU A 112 -2.46 1.74 6.30
CA LEU A 112 -3.32 0.91 7.11
C LEU A 112 -4.77 1.20 6.73
N LYS A 113 -5.32 0.30 5.94
CA LYS A 113 -6.65 0.33 5.37
C LYS A 113 -7.45 -0.89 5.81
N ASP A 114 -8.76 -0.74 5.85
CA ASP A 114 -9.66 -1.85 6.05
C ASP A 114 -10.87 -1.71 5.13
N LEU A 115 -11.38 -2.84 4.67
CA LEU A 115 -12.35 -2.92 3.60
C LEU A 115 -13.48 -3.88 3.95
N GLN A 116 -14.69 -3.55 3.55
CA GLN A 116 -15.87 -4.42 3.69
C GLN A 116 -16.67 -4.46 2.38
N VAL A 117 -17.41 -5.54 2.18
CA VAL A 117 -18.32 -5.69 1.04
C VAL A 117 -19.41 -4.61 1.06
N ASN A 118 -19.55 -3.86 -0.03
CA ASN A 118 -20.54 -2.79 -0.21
C ASN A 118 -21.70 -3.21 -1.13
N ILE A 119 -22.52 -4.17 -0.69
CA ILE A 119 -23.70 -4.62 -1.46
C ILE A 119 -24.76 -3.55 -1.69
N LYS A 120 -24.68 -2.42 -0.96
CA LYS A 120 -25.67 -1.33 -1.04
C LYS A 120 -25.49 -0.49 -2.29
N GLU A 121 -24.26 -0.35 -2.78
CA GLU A 121 -23.91 0.58 -3.85
C GLU A 121 -22.99 0.00 -4.93
N ALA A 122 -22.38 -1.16 -4.68
CA ALA A 122 -21.43 -1.78 -5.59
C ALA A 122 -21.91 -3.15 -6.08
N LYS A 123 -21.68 -3.43 -7.36
CA LYS A 123 -21.75 -4.78 -7.92
C LYS A 123 -20.44 -5.50 -7.66
N PRO A 124 -20.42 -6.85 -7.59
CA PRO A 124 -19.18 -7.63 -7.46
C PRO A 124 -18.11 -7.31 -8.53
N THR A 125 -18.53 -6.82 -9.70
CA THR A 125 -17.64 -6.44 -10.80
C THR A 125 -17.02 -5.05 -10.66
N ASP A 126 -17.51 -4.24 -9.72
CA ASP A 126 -17.00 -2.89 -9.50
C ASP A 126 -15.71 -2.94 -8.68
N TRP A 127 -14.72 -2.12 -9.03
CA TRP A 127 -13.42 -2.10 -8.34
C TRP A 127 -13.52 -1.74 -6.85
N PHE A 128 -14.61 -1.05 -6.47
CA PHE A 128 -14.90 -0.62 -5.11
C PHE A 128 -15.89 -1.55 -4.39
N PHE A 129 -16.16 -2.75 -4.92
CA PHE A 129 -17.01 -3.74 -4.24
C PHE A 129 -16.57 -3.99 -2.79
N PHE A 130 -15.26 -3.99 -2.56
CA PHE A 130 -14.67 -3.83 -1.24
C PHE A 130 -14.38 -2.34 -1.01
N SER A 131 -15.22 -1.70 -0.19
CA SER A 131 -15.17 -0.27 0.11
C SER A 131 -14.55 0.01 1.47
N GLY A 132 -13.98 1.21 1.63
CA GLY A 132 -13.29 1.64 2.86
C GLY A 132 -14.21 1.66 4.08
N VAL A 133 -13.74 1.07 5.17
CA VAL A 133 -14.35 1.14 6.51
C VAL A 133 -13.27 1.48 7.53
N PRO A 134 -13.64 1.87 8.77
CA PRO A 134 -12.62 2.14 9.77
C PRO A 134 -11.76 0.91 10.08
N VAL A 135 -10.48 1.15 10.33
CA VAL A 135 -9.52 0.08 10.66
C VAL A 135 -10.02 -0.76 11.85
N GLY A 136 -10.12 -2.08 11.64
CA GLY A 136 -10.62 -3.04 12.61
C GLY A 136 -12.11 -3.38 12.47
N GLN A 137 -12.78 -2.88 11.41
CA GLN A 137 -14.20 -3.16 11.14
C GLN A 137 -14.44 -3.84 9.80
N GLY A 138 -13.39 -4.10 9.02
CA GLY A 138 -13.49 -4.78 7.75
C GLY A 138 -12.98 -6.22 7.80
N LEU A 139 -12.53 -6.69 6.64
CA LEU A 139 -12.14 -8.07 6.39
C LEU A 139 -10.63 -8.30 6.44
N VAL A 140 -9.82 -7.24 6.48
CA VAL A 140 -8.36 -7.37 6.47
C VAL A 140 -7.89 -7.75 7.88
N ASP A 141 -7.14 -8.85 8.00
CA ASP A 141 -6.50 -9.24 9.26
C ASP A 141 -5.27 -8.37 9.57
N ASN A 142 -5.54 -7.11 9.87
CA ASN A 142 -4.53 -6.10 10.15
C ASN A 142 -3.68 -6.44 11.40
N GLN A 143 -4.17 -7.28 12.32
CA GLN A 143 -3.37 -7.73 13.46
C GLN A 143 -2.26 -8.68 13.01
N SER A 144 -2.58 -9.66 12.16
CA SER A 144 -1.58 -10.56 11.60
C SER A 144 -0.54 -9.82 10.75
N LEU A 145 -0.97 -8.87 9.91
CA LEU A 145 -0.06 -8.03 9.13
C LEU A 145 0.91 -7.24 10.02
N ALA A 146 0.39 -6.63 11.08
CA ALA A 146 1.20 -5.88 12.03
C ALA A 146 2.18 -6.78 12.79
N ASN A 147 1.78 -8.00 13.18
CA ASN A 147 2.66 -8.97 13.82
C ASN A 147 3.81 -9.42 12.88
N ILE A 148 3.53 -9.60 11.59
CA ILE A 148 4.57 -9.93 10.59
C ILE A 148 5.59 -8.78 10.49
N LEU A 149 5.12 -7.54 10.37
CA LEU A 149 5.99 -6.36 10.33
C LEU A 149 6.79 -6.16 11.63
N ASN A 150 6.18 -6.41 12.79
CA ASN A 150 6.88 -6.33 14.08
C ASN A 150 8.05 -7.31 14.15
N LYS A 151 7.86 -8.55 13.67
CA LYS A 151 8.93 -9.55 13.56
C LYS A 151 10.07 -9.13 12.62
N GLN A 152 9.81 -8.24 11.66
CA GLN A 152 10.83 -7.65 10.78
C GLN A 152 11.49 -6.40 11.38
N ASN A 153 11.15 -6.02 12.63
CA ASN A 153 11.60 -4.78 13.26
C ASN A 153 11.28 -3.53 12.42
N PHE A 154 10.11 -3.53 11.76
CA PHE A 154 9.67 -2.38 10.99
C PHE A 154 9.48 -1.16 11.90
N THR A 155 10.14 -0.06 11.57
CA THR A 155 10.09 1.22 12.31
C THR A 155 9.60 2.37 11.43
N GLY A 156 9.08 2.05 10.24
CA GLY A 156 8.59 3.03 9.29
C GLY A 156 7.21 3.58 9.67
N PHE A 157 6.68 4.41 8.77
CA PHE A 157 5.46 5.17 9.00
C PHE A 157 4.20 4.33 8.73
N LEU A 158 3.20 4.43 9.63
CA LEU A 158 1.85 3.91 9.45
C LEU A 158 0.90 5.09 9.17
N ALA A 159 0.26 5.09 7.99
CA ALA A 159 -0.74 6.08 7.62
C ALA A 159 -2.12 5.42 7.56
N VAL A 160 -3.13 5.97 8.24
CA VAL A 160 -4.52 5.54 8.01
C VAL A 160 -4.97 6.03 6.63
N GLU A 161 -5.50 5.12 5.82
CA GLU A 161 -6.13 5.46 4.55
C GLU A 161 -7.55 4.89 4.49
N ILE A 162 -8.51 5.74 4.10
CA ILE A 162 -9.87 5.32 3.74
C ILE A 162 -10.17 5.89 2.37
N ASP A 163 -10.21 5.02 1.37
CA ASP A 163 -10.63 5.36 0.01
C ASP A 163 -11.96 4.69 -0.32
N HIS A 164 -12.77 5.37 -1.13
CA HIS A 164 -14.12 4.96 -1.49
C HIS A 164 -14.92 4.42 -0.28
N PRO A 165 -15.35 5.28 0.66
CA PRO A 165 -16.03 4.84 1.88
C PRO A 165 -17.27 4.00 1.58
N HIS A 166 -17.43 2.92 2.34
CA HIS A 166 -18.65 2.12 2.33
C HIS A 166 -19.86 3.02 2.60
N ALA A 167 -21.03 2.66 2.05
CA ALA A 167 -22.25 3.47 2.13
C ALA A 167 -22.59 3.97 3.55
N ASP A 168 -22.27 3.18 4.57
CA ASP A 168 -22.51 3.49 6.00
C ASP A 168 -21.58 4.55 6.60
N TRP A 169 -20.54 4.93 5.87
CA TRP A 169 -19.50 5.88 6.29
C TRP A 169 -19.45 7.16 5.44
N LYS A 170 -20.28 7.27 4.39
CA LYS A 170 -20.40 8.49 3.59
C LYS A 170 -20.93 9.64 4.44
N GLY A 171 -20.25 10.79 4.40
CA GLY A 171 -20.58 11.95 5.24
C GLY A 171 -20.20 11.79 6.72
N ARG A 172 -19.43 10.74 7.06
CA ARG A 172 -18.91 10.45 8.41
C ARG A 172 -17.39 10.26 8.39
N GLU A 173 -16.70 10.92 7.46
CA GLU A 173 -15.27 10.71 7.20
C GLU A 173 -14.41 11.03 8.42
N GLU A 174 -14.69 12.13 9.13
CA GLU A 174 -13.96 12.49 10.36
C GLU A 174 -14.10 11.42 11.44
N GLU A 175 -15.31 10.88 11.63
CA GLU A 175 -15.57 9.80 12.57
C GLU A 175 -14.85 8.52 12.13
N ALA A 176 -14.88 8.20 10.84
CA ALA A 176 -14.22 7.03 10.30
C ALA A 176 -12.70 7.07 10.50
N VAL A 177 -12.08 8.25 10.30
CA VAL A 177 -10.66 8.47 10.57
C VAL A 177 -10.37 8.34 12.07
N ALA A 178 -11.19 8.97 12.93
CA ALA A 178 -11.00 8.89 14.39
C ALA A 178 -11.06 7.44 14.89
N GLN A 179 -12.02 6.65 14.39
CA GLN A 179 -12.14 5.23 14.73
C GLN A 179 -10.98 4.41 14.18
N SER A 180 -10.50 4.72 12.97
CA SER A 180 -9.34 4.04 12.39
C SER A 180 -8.05 4.28 13.16
N VAL A 181 -7.82 5.53 13.62
CA VAL A 181 -6.67 5.85 14.47
C VAL A 181 -6.76 5.11 15.82
N ALA A 182 -7.97 4.98 16.39
CA ALA A 182 -8.18 4.18 17.59
C ALA A 182 -7.90 2.69 17.34
N GLY A 183 -8.37 2.14 16.22
CA GLY A 183 -8.09 0.77 15.78
C GLY A 183 -6.59 0.51 15.59
N MET A 184 -5.90 1.40 14.89
CA MET A 184 -4.44 1.35 14.72
C MET A 184 -3.70 1.32 16.06
N LYS A 185 -4.06 2.22 17.00
CA LYS A 185 -3.45 2.26 18.33
C LYS A 185 -3.68 0.97 19.11
N LYS A 186 -4.85 0.35 18.97
CA LYS A 186 -5.16 -0.94 19.61
C LYS A 186 -4.28 -2.06 19.04
N ILE A 187 -4.17 -2.15 17.71
CA ILE A 187 -3.34 -3.15 17.02
C ILE A 187 -1.88 -3.03 17.42
N VAL A 188 -1.32 -1.82 17.38
CA VAL A 188 0.08 -1.56 17.77
C VAL A 188 0.29 -1.83 19.26
N GLY A 189 -0.68 -1.46 20.11
CA GLY A 189 -0.60 -1.70 21.54
C GLY A 189 -0.73 -3.17 21.96
N SER A 190 -1.12 -4.06 21.06
CA SER A 190 -1.21 -5.51 21.29
C SER A 190 -0.16 -6.32 20.53
N LEU A 191 0.85 -5.68 19.95
CA LEU A 191 1.99 -6.39 19.35
C LEU A 191 2.78 -7.13 20.43
N GLU A 192 3.14 -8.38 20.12
CA GLU A 192 3.97 -9.26 20.94
C GLU A 192 5.47 -9.08 20.65
#